data_AF-A0A959RSN5-F1
#
_entry.id   AF-A0A959RSN5-F1
#
_cell.length_a   1.000
_cell.length_b   1.000
_cell.length_c   1.000
_cell.angle_alpha   90.00
_cell.angle_beta   90.00
_cell.angle_gamma   90.00
#
_symmetry.space_group_name_H-M   'P 1'
#
loop_
_entity.id
_entity.type
_entity.pdbx_description
1 polymer ?
#
loop_
_entity_poly.entity_id
_entity_poly.type
_entity_poly.pdbx_seq_one_letter_code
_entity_poly.pdbx_strand_id
1 'polypeptide(L)'
;WVLGRAVPSINEATDSKIYIVVLRDSVLVKKLQKIPNNPQSIRLISLNDEYLPIDVKVKDIQELWMVNSKLTFGIDEPAESNLLRQLQQSMEELKAQMRDTVNKKTD
;
A
#
# COMPACT_ATOMS: atom_id res chain seq x y z
N TRP A 1 6.55 -2.55 -7.68
CA TRP A 1 6.69 -2.58 -6.21
C TRP A 1 5.47 -1.93 -5.59
N VAL A 2 5.02 -2.38 -4.41
CA VAL A 2 3.92 -1.74 -3.68
C VAL A 2 4.47 -1.17 -2.38
N LEU A 3 4.00 0.02 -2.03
CA LEU A 3 4.23 0.60 -0.70
C LEU A 3 2.93 0.47 0.09
N GLY A 4 3.06 0.22 1.39
CA GLY A 4 1.93 0.02 2.27
C GLY A 4 2.13 0.69 3.61
N ARG A 5 1.02 1.11 4.23
CA ARG A 5 0.94 1.54 5.62
C ARG A 5 0.34 0.41 6.46
N ALA A 6 0.97 0.10 7.59
CA ALA A 6 0.43 -0.89 8.53
C ALA A 6 -0.97 -0.48 9.01
N VAL A 7 -1.87 -1.46 9.07
CA VAL A 7 -3.21 -1.30 9.62
C VAL A 7 -3.33 -2.24 10.83
N PRO A 8 -3.53 -1.71 12.05
CA PRO A 8 -3.47 -2.52 13.28
C PRO A 8 -4.55 -3.60 13.36
N SER A 9 -5.71 -3.38 12.74
CA SER A 9 -6.84 -4.30 12.83
C SER A 9 -7.76 -4.25 11.60
N ILE A 10 -8.51 -5.33 11.38
CA ILE A 10 -9.54 -5.38 10.32
C ILE A 10 -10.66 -4.37 10.55
N ASN A 11 -10.90 -3.95 11.80
CA ASN A 11 -11.91 -2.93 12.10
C ASN A 11 -11.57 -1.58 11.46
N GLU A 12 -10.28 -1.22 11.45
CA GLU A 12 -9.75 0.00 10.81
C GLU A 12 -9.60 -0.14 9.29
N ALA A 13 -9.71 -1.35 8.75
CA ALA A 13 -9.72 -1.55 7.31
C ALA A 13 -11.00 -0.97 6.68
N THR A 14 -10.83 -0.32 5.54
CA THR A 14 -11.92 0.26 4.75
C THR A 14 -12.18 -0.62 3.53
N ASP A 15 -13.44 -0.86 3.23
CA ASP A 15 -13.84 -1.63 2.05
C ASP A 15 -13.34 -1.01 0.75
N SER A 16 -13.16 -1.89 -0.25
CA SER A 16 -12.77 -1.54 -1.61
C SER A 16 -11.39 -0.89 -1.76
N LYS A 17 -10.57 -0.87 -0.70
CA LYS A 17 -9.14 -0.53 -0.79
C LYS A 17 -8.29 -1.78 -1.03
N ILE A 18 -7.11 -1.59 -1.61
CA ILE A 18 -6.14 -2.67 -1.82
C ILE A 18 -5.32 -2.85 -0.56
N TYR A 19 -5.18 -4.10 -0.13
CA TYR A 19 -4.40 -4.49 1.03
C TYR A 19 -3.38 -5.56 0.66
N ILE A 20 -2.24 -5.49 1.33
CA ILE A 20 -1.33 -6.61 1.51
C ILE A 20 -1.83 -7.37 2.74
N VAL A 21 -2.18 -8.63 2.54
CA VAL A 21 -2.71 -9.53 3.57
C VAL A 21 -1.68 -10.63 3.76
N VAL A 22 -1.06 -10.65 4.95
CA VAL A 22 -0.07 -11.68 5.32
C VAL A 22 -0.82 -12.78 6.06
N LEU A 23 -0.83 -13.97 5.48
CA LEU A 23 -1.35 -15.21 6.09
C LEU A 23 -0.17 -16.05 6.56
N ARG A 24 -0.43 -17.22 7.15
CA ARG A 24 0.61 -18.13 7.66
C ARG A 24 1.54 -18.67 6.58
N ASP A 25 0.99 -18.95 5.40
CA ASP A 25 1.65 -19.64 4.30
C ASP A 25 1.77 -18.79 3.04
N SER A 26 1.26 -17.56 3.06
CA SER A 26 1.09 -16.76 1.85
C SER A 26 1.00 -15.26 2.14
N VAL A 27 1.35 -14.47 1.12
CA VAL A 27 1.18 -13.01 1.11
C VAL A 27 0.37 -12.63 -0.12
N LEU A 28 -0.75 -11.96 0.10
CA LEU A 28 -1.72 -11.63 -0.95
C LEU A 28 -1.85 -10.12 -1.11
N VAL A 29 -1.96 -9.65 -2.35
CA VAL A 29 -2.31 -8.25 -2.64
C VAL A 29 -3.65 -8.23 -3.34
N LYS A 30 -4.71 -7.84 -2.63
CA LYS A 30 -6.10 -7.95 -3.09
C LYS A 30 -6.94 -6.78 -2.58
N LYS A 31 -8.05 -6.52 -3.28
CA LYS A 31 -9.09 -5.60 -2.79
C LYS A 31 -9.83 -6.27 -1.63
N LEU A 32 -9.88 -5.61 -0.48
CA LEU A 32 -10.58 -6.12 0.70
C LEU A 32 -12.05 -5.67 0.67
N GLN A 33 -12.93 -6.58 1.05
CA GLN A 33 -14.35 -6.30 1.29
C GLN A 33 -14.79 -7.01 2.57
N LYS A 34 -15.37 -6.28 3.52
CA LYS A 34 -16.01 -6.84 4.71
C LYS A 34 -17.28 -7.57 4.31
N ILE A 35 -17.54 -8.71 4.95
CA ILE A 35 -18.75 -9.49 4.70
C ILE A 35 -19.84 -9.00 5.67
N PRO A 36 -20.99 -8.50 5.19
CA PRO A 36 -22.08 -8.07 6.06
C PRO A 36 -22.51 -9.19 7.00
N ASN A 37 -22.75 -8.85 8.27
CA ASN A 37 -23.16 -9.78 9.32
C ASN A 37 -22.16 -10.93 9.61
N ASN A 38 -20.94 -10.88 9.08
CA ASN A 38 -19.88 -11.86 9.37
C ASN A 38 -18.52 -11.17 9.61
N PRO A 39 -18.30 -10.60 10.80
CA PRO A 39 -17.06 -9.88 11.12
C PRO A 39 -15.84 -10.81 11.27
N GLN A 40 -16.04 -12.13 11.31
CA GLN A 40 -14.95 -13.09 11.44
C GLN A 40 -14.29 -13.44 10.10
N SER A 41 -14.85 -12.97 8.99
CA SER A 41 -14.33 -13.24 7.65
C SER A 41 -14.33 -11.98 6.79
N ILE A 42 -13.34 -11.90 5.91
CA ILE A 42 -13.25 -10.87 4.87
C ILE A 42 -13.17 -11.54 3.51
N ARG A 43 -13.59 -10.81 2.47
CA ARG A 43 -13.45 -11.21 1.09
C ARG A 43 -12.28 -10.48 0.44
N LEU A 44 -11.42 -11.23 -0.24
CA LEU A 44 -10.29 -10.73 -1.00
C LEU A 44 -10.58 -10.90 -2.50
N ILE A 45 -10.62 -9.78 -3.22
CA ILE A 45 -10.99 -9.73 -4.63
C ILE A 45 -9.76 -9.36 -5.46
N SER A 46 -9.54 -10.10 -6.54
CA SER A 46 -8.48 -9.82 -7.51
C SER A 46 -8.83 -8.61 -8.38
N LEU A 47 -7.81 -7.93 -8.91
CA LEU A 47 -8.01 -6.96 -10.01
C LEU A 47 -7.97 -7.64 -11.39
N ASN A 48 -7.46 -8.88 -11.47
CA ASN A 48 -7.67 -9.73 -12.62
C ASN A 48 -8.92 -10.58 -12.37
N ASP A 49 -9.96 -10.35 -13.16
CA ASP A 49 -11.28 -10.97 -13.06
C ASP A 49 -11.30 -12.48 -13.36
N GLU A 50 -10.22 -13.04 -13.94
CA GLU A 50 -10.06 -14.48 -14.13
C GLU A 50 -9.91 -15.25 -12.80
N TYR A 51 -9.56 -14.54 -11.73
CA TYR A 51 -9.37 -15.12 -10.40
C TYR A 51 -10.59 -14.85 -9.52
N LEU A 52 -11.22 -15.93 -9.07
CA LEU A 52 -12.37 -15.86 -8.17
C LEU A 52 -12.01 -15.18 -6.84
N PRO A 53 -12.96 -14.43 -6.24
CA PRO A 53 -12.81 -13.94 -4.87
C PRO A 53 -12.62 -15.09 -3.88
N ILE A 54 -11.83 -14.84 -2.85
CA ILE A 54 -11.62 -15.80 -1.75
C ILE A 54 -12.01 -15.18 -0.42
N ASP A 55 -12.62 -15.98 0.44
CA ASP A 55 -12.97 -15.56 1.80
C ASP A 55 -11.92 -16.08 2.78
N VAL A 56 -11.42 -15.19 3.64
CA VAL A 56 -10.37 -15.48 4.61
C VAL A 56 -10.87 -15.15 6.01
N LYS A 57 -10.57 -16.00 6.98
CA LYS A 57 -10.91 -15.73 8.38
C LYS A 57 -9.97 -14.69 8.96
N VAL A 58 -10.51 -13.71 9.67
CA VAL A 58 -9.74 -12.63 10.30
C VAL A 58 -8.65 -13.17 11.23
N LYS A 59 -8.93 -14.26 11.95
CA LYS A 59 -7.98 -14.90 12.87
C LYS A 59 -6.75 -15.52 12.20
N ASP A 60 -6.80 -15.75 10.89
CA ASP A 60 -5.71 -16.36 10.13
C ASP A 60 -4.80 -15.30 9.50
N ILE A 61 -5.16 -14.01 9.61
CA ILE A 61 -4.37 -12.85 9.16
C ILE A 61 -3.33 -12.52 10.24
N GLN A 62 -2.06 -12.55 9.85
CA GLN A 62 -0.92 -12.20 10.71
C GLN A 62 -0.64 -10.70 10.69
N GLU A 63 -0.67 -10.10 9.49
CA GLU A 63 -0.46 -8.68 9.30
C GLU A 63 -1.36 -8.14 8.19
N LEU A 64 -1.71 -6.86 8.31
CA LEU A 64 -2.51 -6.15 7.33
C LEU A 64 -1.84 -4.81 7.01
N TRP A 65 -1.66 -4.54 5.73
CA TRP A 65 -1.08 -3.29 5.25
C TRP A 65 -1.95 -2.72 4.14
N MET A 66 -2.36 -1.46 4.27
CA MET A 66 -3.09 -0.77 3.21
C MET A 66 -2.11 -0.28 2.16
N VAL A 67 -2.32 -0.64 0.89
CA VAL A 67 -1.49 -0.15 -0.21
C VAL A 67 -1.82 1.32 -0.46
N ASN A 68 -0.80 2.18 -0.38
CA ASN A 68 -0.93 3.63 -0.62
C ASN A 68 -0.39 4.04 -2.00
N SER A 69 0.54 3.28 -2.58
CA SER A 69 1.02 3.53 -3.94
C SER A 69 1.59 2.27 -4.61
N LYS A 70 1.52 2.26 -5.94
CA LYS A 70 2.21 1.28 -6.81
C LYS A 70 3.36 2.00 -7.50
N LEU A 71 4.59 1.55 -7.26
CA LEU A 71 5.75 1.97 -8.02
C LEU A 71 5.88 1.08 -9.26
N THR A 72 5.76 1.70 -10.42
CA THR A 72 6.00 1.08 -11.73
C THR A 72 7.30 1.67 -12.26
N PHE A 73 8.31 0.83 -12.51
CA PHE A 73 9.57 1.25 -13.12
C PHE A 73 9.58 0.69 -14.55
N GLY A 74 9.52 1.57 -15.54
CA GLY A 74 9.50 1.23 -16.95
C GLY A 74 9.60 2.51 -17.79
N ILE A 75 10.28 2.43 -18.93
CA ILE A 75 10.60 3.56 -19.82
C ILE A 75 9.35 4.01 -20.62
N ASP A 76 8.27 3.22 -20.60
CA ASP A 76 7.00 3.54 -21.24
C ASP A 76 5.93 3.84 -20.18
N GLU A 77 5.87 5.10 -19.74
CA GLU A 77 4.79 5.61 -18.87
C GLU A 77 3.57 6.04 -19.69
N PRO A 78 2.34 5.59 -19.36
CA PRO A 78 1.15 6.40 -19.58
C PRO A 78 1.09 7.48 -18.47
N ALA A 79 1.00 8.74 -18.93
CA ALA A 79 0.80 10.06 -18.30
C ALA A 79 0.29 10.26 -16.84
N GLU A 80 0.40 9.32 -15.90
CA GLU A 80 -0.11 9.45 -14.52
C GLU A 80 0.97 9.51 -13.42
N SER A 81 2.20 9.95 -13.73
CA SER A 81 3.28 10.00 -12.72
C SER A 81 3.39 11.32 -11.93
N ASN A 82 2.28 12.06 -11.75
CA ASN A 82 2.26 13.27 -10.89
C ASN A 82 2.79 12.99 -9.47
N LEU A 83 2.53 11.80 -8.93
CA LEU A 83 3.04 11.38 -7.61
C LEU A 83 4.56 11.16 -7.61
N LEU A 84 5.13 10.57 -8.67
CA LEU A 84 6.58 10.38 -8.77
C LEU A 84 7.30 11.72 -8.88
N ARG A 85 6.74 12.66 -9.65
CA ARG A 85 7.27 14.02 -9.73
C ARG A 85 7.24 14.73 -8.37
N GLN A 86 6.15 14.58 -7.62
CA GLN A 86 6.06 15.13 -6.26
C GLN A 86 7.09 14.50 -5.31
N LEU A 87 7.27 13.18 -5.35
CA LEU A 87 8.27 12.48 -4.53
C LEU A 87 9.70 12.90 -4.88
N GLN A 88 10.02 13.03 -6.18
CA GLN A 88 11.30 13.55 -6.65
C GLN A 88 11.54 14.96 -6.12
N GLN A 89 10.55 15.85 -6.25
CA GLN A 89 10.63 17.22 -5.79
C GLN A 89 10.85 17.30 -4.27
N SER A 90 10.11 16.53 -3.47
CA SER A 90 10.30 16.49 -2.02
C SER A 90 11.69 15.97 -1.62
N MET A 91 12.27 15.01 -2.35
CA MET A 91 13.65 14.55 -2.11
C MET A 91 14.69 15.62 -2.46
N GLU A 92 14.47 16.39 -3.53
CA GLU A 92 15.36 17.49 -3.92
C GLU A 92 15.33 18.62 -2.89
N GLU A 93 14.14 19.02 -2.45
CA GLU A 93 13.96 20.02 -1.40
C GLU A 93 14.64 19.60 -0.08
N LEU A 94 14.51 18.32 0.29
CA LEU A 94 15.13 17.78 1.50
C LEU A 94 16.67 17.76 1.39
N LYS A 95 17.21 17.39 0.22
CA LYS A 95 18.66 17.48 -0.05
C LYS A 95 19.18 18.92 -0.01
N ALA A 96 18.40 19.88 -0.50
CA ALA A 96 18.76 21.30 -0.46
C ALA A 96 18.86 21.80 0.99
N GLN A 97 17.85 21.52 1.82
CA GLN A 97 17.87 21.88 3.25
C GLN A 97 19.05 21.27 4.02
N MET A 98 19.44 20.03 3.69
CA MET A 98 20.62 19.40 4.28
C MET A 98 21.92 20.13 3.92
N ARG A 99 22.08 20.54 2.64
CA ARG A 99 23.27 21.29 2.21
C ARG A 99 23.36 22.66 2.89
N ASP A 100 22.24 23.37 2.99
CA ASP A 100 22.18 24.67 3.66
C ASP A 100 22.53 24.56 5.16
N THR A 101 22.07 23.51 5.82
CA THR A 101 22.36 23.24 7.23
C THR A 101 23.83 22.87 7.47
N VAL A 102 24.47 22.17 6.53
CA VAL A 102 25.91 21.84 6.59
C VAL A 102 26.77 23.09 6.42
N ASN A 103 26.41 23.98 5.46
CA ASN A 103 27.16 25.20 5.23
C ASN A 103 27.09 26.16 6.43
N LYS A 104 25.95 26.25 7.10
CA LYS A 104 25.74 27.14 8.27
C LYS A 104 26.47 26.70 9.55
N LYS A 105 27.02 25.49 9.60
CA LYS A 105 27.84 24.99 10.74
C LYS A 105 29.35 25.21 10.54
N THR A 106 29.76 25.69 9.37
CA THR A 106 31.19 25.85 9.01
C THR A 106 31.66 27.31 9.05
N ASP A 107 30.75 28.24 9.40
CA ASP A 107 31.02 29.64 9.79
C ASP A 107 30.80 29.80 11.30
#